data_AF-A0A1F6Z491-F1
#
_entry.id   AF-A0A1F6Z491-F1
#
_cell.length_a   1.000
_cell.length_b   1.000
_cell.length_c   1.000
_cell.angle_alpha   90.00
_cell.angle_beta   90.00
_cell.angle_gamma   90.00
#
_symmetry.space_group_name_H-M   'P 1'
#
loop_
_entity.id
_entity.type
_entity.pdbx_description
1 polymer ?
#
loop_
_entity_poly.entity_id
_entity_poly.type
_entity_poly.pdbx_seq_one_letter_code
_entity_poly.pdbx_strand_id
1 'polypeptide(L)'
;MLLKNRRGISIVIGYVLLITVSIVMSVVVFQWLRTYVPKEAPKCSEGTSFLIREISYNCTSQKLSIDVKNNGKFSINGYFIHASDKSDLEQLAIIDLSPKLVVQEHETIYLSSVEFSNVEENNLLPGGTHSSLFNVADYCPCDAPGKTLTKIEIIPTRIQDIEGKKRFVICSDAKIEETLTCH
;
A
#
# COMPACT_ATOMS: atom_id res chain seq x y z
N MET A 1 -54.01 11.61 55.37
CA MET A 1 -52.58 12.01 55.44
C MET A 1 -51.71 10.77 55.25
N LEU A 2 -51.09 10.59 54.07
CA LEU A 2 -50.21 9.46 53.77
C LEU A 2 -48.78 9.98 53.56
N LEU A 3 -48.01 10.08 54.64
CA LEU A 3 -46.56 10.29 54.62
C LEU A 3 -45.91 9.11 55.35
N LYS A 4 -45.74 7.98 54.65
CA LYS A 4 -45.02 6.82 55.17
C LYS A 4 -44.08 6.25 54.11
N ASN A 5 -42.78 6.37 54.40
CA ASN A 5 -41.65 5.63 53.85
C ASN A 5 -41.19 5.93 52.39
N ARG A 6 -40.44 7.04 52.18
CA ARG A 6 -39.75 7.37 50.90
C ARG A 6 -38.22 7.26 50.93
N ARG A 7 -37.61 6.76 52.02
CA ARG A 7 -36.13 6.65 52.15
C ARG A 7 -35.50 5.69 51.14
N GLY A 8 -36.18 4.62 50.75
CA GLY A 8 -35.67 3.68 49.73
C GLY A 8 -35.63 4.25 48.31
N ILE A 9 -36.50 5.22 48.01
CA ILE A 9 -36.60 5.82 46.67
C ILE A 9 -35.38 6.70 46.38
N SER A 10 -34.82 7.37 47.38
CA SER A 10 -33.62 8.21 47.21
C SER A 10 -32.39 7.39 46.79
N ILE A 11 -32.26 6.16 47.30
CA ILE A 11 -31.15 5.27 46.98
C ILE A 11 -31.28 4.79 45.54
N VAL A 12 -32.49 4.38 45.12
CA VAL A 12 -32.77 3.95 43.75
C VAL A 12 -32.51 5.08 42.75
N ILE A 13 -32.94 6.32 43.06
CA ILE A 13 -32.67 7.49 42.20
C ILE A 13 -31.16 7.74 42.09
N GLY A 14 -30.41 7.59 43.18
CA GLY A 14 -28.94 7.72 43.17
C GLY A 14 -28.26 6.72 42.24
N TYR A 15 -28.67 5.44 42.30
CA TYR A 15 -28.15 4.41 41.39
C TYR A 15 -28.48 4.69 39.94
N VAL A 16 -29.72 5.10 39.64
CA VAL A 16 -30.13 5.44 38.27
C VAL A 16 -29.29 6.60 37.75
N LEU A 17 -29.10 7.66 38.55
CA LEU A 17 -28.31 8.83 38.15
C LEU A 17 -26.83 8.48 37.92
N LEU A 18 -26.25 7.65 38.79
CA LEU A 18 -24.87 7.20 38.65
C LEU A 18 -24.69 6.38 37.36
N ILE A 19 -25.59 5.43 37.09
CA ILE A 19 -25.57 4.63 35.86
C ILE A 19 -25.71 5.52 34.62
N THR A 20 -26.62 6.50 34.64
CA THR A 20 -26.80 7.41 33.50
C THR A 20 -25.54 8.24 33.21
N VAL A 21 -24.87 8.75 34.25
CA VAL A 21 -23.63 9.51 34.09
C VAL A 21 -22.53 8.62 33.53
N SER A 22 -22.41 7.39 34.02
CA SER A 22 -21.45 6.42 33.50
C SER A 22 -21.68 6.12 32.01
N ILE A 23 -22.93 5.90 31.58
CA ILE A 23 -23.25 5.65 30.16
C ILE A 23 -22.90 6.86 29.30
N VAL A 24 -23.26 8.07 29.74
CA VAL A 24 -22.93 9.31 29.01
C VAL A 24 -21.42 9.47 28.87
N MET A 25 -20.67 9.26 29.95
CA MET A 25 -19.21 9.32 29.91
C MET A 25 -18.61 8.29 28.95
N SER A 26 -19.14 7.06 28.91
CA SER A 26 -18.70 6.04 27.94
C SER A 26 -18.94 6.47 26.49
N VAL A 27 -20.08 7.08 26.19
CA VAL A 27 -20.38 7.57 24.82
C VAL A 27 -19.44 8.70 24.42
N VAL A 28 -19.19 9.66 25.32
CA VAL A 28 -18.26 10.78 25.06
C VAL A 28 -16.84 10.26 24.80
N VAL A 29 -16.36 9.34 25.63
CA VAL A 29 -15.03 8.73 25.45
C VAL A 29 -14.96 7.94 24.14
N PHE A 30 -16.00 7.19 23.79
CA PHE A 30 -16.05 6.46 22.52
C PHE A 30 -16.01 7.39 21.30
N GLN A 31 -16.76 8.49 21.33
CA GLN A 31 -16.73 9.49 20.26
C GLN A 31 -15.35 10.15 20.17
N TRP A 32 -14.74 10.47 21.30
CA TRP A 32 -13.39 11.03 21.34
C TRP A 32 -12.37 10.03 20.76
N LEU A 33 -12.38 8.78 21.20
CA LEU A 33 -11.50 7.73 20.65
C LEU A 33 -11.67 7.55 19.13
N ARG A 34 -12.89 7.62 18.60
CA ARG A 34 -13.14 7.56 17.16
C ARG A 34 -12.46 8.68 16.36
N THR A 35 -12.19 9.83 16.97
CA THR A 35 -11.44 10.91 16.30
C THR A 35 -9.94 10.64 16.22
N TYR A 36 -9.41 9.82 17.12
CA TYR A 36 -7.99 9.42 17.12
C TYR A 36 -7.70 8.20 16.26
N VAL A 37 -8.70 7.35 16.01
CA VAL A 37 -8.52 6.19 15.12
C VAL A 37 -8.47 6.70 13.68
N PRO A 38 -7.32 6.56 12.98
CA PRO A 38 -7.25 6.92 11.58
C PRO A 38 -8.27 6.08 10.81
N LYS A 39 -9.09 6.74 9.96
CA LYS A 39 -9.96 6.04 9.02
C LYS A 39 -9.09 5.06 8.23
N GLU A 40 -9.60 3.86 7.97
CA GLU A 40 -8.90 2.85 7.17
C GLU A 40 -8.32 3.51 5.91
N ALA A 41 -7.07 3.18 5.60
CA ALA A 41 -6.42 3.71 4.41
C ALA A 41 -7.34 3.45 3.22
N PRO A 42 -7.51 4.44 2.32
CA PRO A 42 -8.35 4.24 1.16
C PRO A 42 -7.87 2.98 0.42
N LYS A 43 -8.79 2.06 0.18
CA LYS A 43 -8.52 0.84 -0.59
C LYS A 43 -8.73 1.13 -2.06
N CYS A 44 -8.05 0.39 -2.92
CA CYS A 44 -8.30 0.50 -4.35
C CYS A 44 -9.67 -0.07 -4.71
N SER A 45 -10.29 0.46 -5.76
CA SER A 45 -11.56 -0.08 -6.26
C SER A 45 -11.39 -1.53 -6.70
N GLU A 46 -12.39 -2.36 -6.39
CA GLU A 46 -12.50 -3.74 -6.85
C GLU A 46 -12.36 -3.82 -8.38
N GLY A 47 -11.31 -4.47 -8.89
CA GLY A 47 -11.01 -4.59 -10.32
C GLY A 47 -9.74 -3.89 -10.80
N THR A 48 -8.91 -3.35 -9.90
CA THR A 48 -7.50 -3.09 -10.21
C THR A 48 -6.77 -4.42 -10.33
N SER A 49 -6.11 -4.65 -11.46
CA SER A 49 -5.30 -5.84 -11.69
C SER A 49 -4.04 -5.45 -12.44
N PHE A 50 -2.92 -5.94 -11.95
CA PHE A 50 -1.60 -5.65 -12.50
C PHE A 50 -0.89 -6.98 -12.75
N LEU A 51 -0.08 -7.04 -13.81
CA LEU A 51 0.58 -8.26 -14.24
C LEU A 51 1.99 -7.94 -14.74
N ILE A 52 2.99 -8.73 -14.33
CA ILE A 52 4.30 -8.71 -15.00
C ILE A 52 4.18 -9.58 -16.25
N ARG A 53 4.51 -8.99 -17.40
CA ARG A 53 4.54 -9.69 -18.69
C ARG A 53 5.88 -10.36 -18.94
N GLU A 54 6.94 -9.63 -18.64
CA GLU A 54 8.29 -10.07 -18.89
C GLU A 54 9.21 -9.47 -17.84
N ILE A 55 10.15 -10.28 -17.37
CA ILE A 55 11.20 -9.84 -16.47
C ILE A 55 12.54 -10.37 -16.98
N SER A 56 13.49 -9.46 -17.13
CA SER A 56 14.84 -9.78 -17.57
C SER A 56 15.82 -9.25 -16.54
N TYR A 57 16.40 -10.18 -15.77
CA TYR A 57 17.43 -9.89 -14.78
C TYR A 57 18.78 -10.35 -15.30
N ASN A 58 19.61 -9.40 -15.75
CA ASN A 58 20.89 -9.70 -16.37
C ASN A 58 22.04 -9.22 -15.46
N CYS A 59 22.77 -10.17 -14.89
CA CYS A 59 23.83 -9.85 -13.93
C CYS A 59 25.09 -9.33 -14.61
N THR A 60 25.36 -9.76 -15.84
CA THR A 60 26.52 -9.29 -16.61
C THR A 60 26.42 -7.80 -16.93
N SER A 61 25.23 -7.34 -17.32
CA SER A 61 24.92 -5.94 -17.63
C SER A 61 24.43 -5.13 -16.44
N GLN A 62 24.27 -5.77 -15.28
CA GLN A 62 23.84 -5.16 -14.02
C GLN A 62 22.48 -4.44 -14.12
N LYS A 63 21.59 -4.98 -14.95
CA LYS A 63 20.29 -4.38 -15.27
C LYS A 63 19.14 -5.34 -14.98
N LEU A 64 18.07 -4.78 -14.45
CA LEU A 64 16.77 -5.43 -14.30
C LEU A 64 15.76 -4.67 -15.16
N SER A 65 15.16 -5.35 -16.13
CA SER A 65 14.09 -4.81 -16.97
C SER A 65 12.79 -5.51 -16.63
N ILE A 66 11.72 -4.74 -16.47
CA ILE A 66 10.40 -5.26 -16.11
C ILE A 66 9.37 -4.65 -17.06
N ASP A 67 8.63 -5.50 -17.77
CA ASP A 67 7.45 -5.09 -18.55
C ASP A 67 6.19 -5.42 -17.74
N VAL A 68 5.43 -4.38 -17.40
CA VAL A 68 4.20 -4.49 -16.62
C VAL A 68 2.99 -4.14 -17.47
N LYS A 69 1.87 -4.80 -17.20
CA LYS A 69 0.59 -4.58 -17.88
C LYS A 69 -0.52 -4.28 -16.89
N ASN A 70 -1.29 -3.25 -17.19
CA ASN A 70 -2.56 -3.04 -16.53
C ASN A 70 -3.60 -4.01 -17.11
N ASN A 71 -3.95 -5.05 -16.35
CA ASN A 71 -4.99 -6.00 -16.71
C ASN A 71 -6.34 -5.70 -16.01
N GLY A 72 -6.40 -4.60 -15.27
CA GLY A 72 -7.58 -4.16 -14.52
C GLY A 72 -8.56 -3.37 -15.39
N LYS A 73 -9.65 -2.95 -14.76
CA LYS A 73 -10.68 -2.07 -15.37
C LYS A 73 -10.37 -0.58 -15.18
N PHE A 74 -9.39 -0.27 -14.36
CA PHE A 74 -9.08 1.07 -13.88
C PHE A 74 -7.65 1.45 -14.29
N SER A 75 -7.44 2.70 -14.69
CA SER A 75 -6.11 3.25 -14.98
C SER A 75 -5.20 3.30 -13.73
N ILE A 76 -3.90 3.22 -13.91
CA ILE A 76 -2.90 3.15 -12.83
C ILE A 76 -1.95 4.35 -12.93
N ASN A 77 -1.54 4.89 -11.79
CA ASN A 77 -0.63 6.03 -11.68
C ASN A 77 0.84 5.57 -11.78
N GLY A 78 1.16 4.57 -10.98
CA GLY A 78 2.50 4.00 -10.87
C GLY A 78 2.50 2.69 -10.09
N TYR A 79 3.66 2.35 -9.53
CA TYR A 79 3.81 1.16 -8.70
C TYR A 79 5.00 1.28 -7.74
N PHE A 80 4.89 0.63 -6.59
CA PHE A 80 6.04 0.32 -5.73
C PHE A 80 6.72 -0.94 -6.23
N ILE A 81 8.04 -0.98 -6.10
CA ILE A 81 8.83 -2.16 -6.43
C ILE A 81 9.78 -2.47 -5.29
N HIS A 82 9.64 -3.67 -4.73
CA HIS A 82 10.50 -4.21 -3.70
C HIS A 82 11.13 -5.51 -4.15
N ALA A 83 12.30 -5.84 -3.63
CA ALA A 83 12.99 -7.09 -3.88
C ALA A 83 13.45 -7.79 -2.59
N SER A 84 13.81 -9.06 -2.71
CA SER A 84 14.46 -9.87 -1.68
C SER A 84 15.80 -10.37 -2.20
N ASP A 85 16.81 -10.38 -1.33
CA ASP A 85 18.15 -10.94 -1.57
C ASP A 85 18.37 -12.30 -0.90
N LYS A 86 17.30 -12.90 -0.39
CA LYS A 86 17.36 -14.15 0.38
C LYS A 86 16.68 -15.30 -0.36
N SER A 87 17.25 -16.50 -0.21
CA SER A 87 16.79 -17.72 -0.89
C SER A 87 15.46 -18.27 -0.37
N ASP A 88 14.99 -17.83 0.81
CA ASP A 88 13.68 -18.23 1.32
C ASP A 88 12.57 -17.47 0.59
N LEU A 89 11.78 -18.20 -0.20
CA LEU A 89 10.62 -17.70 -0.94
C LEU A 89 9.52 -17.10 -0.04
N GLU A 90 9.54 -17.43 1.25
CA GLU A 90 8.60 -16.94 2.26
C GLU A 90 8.97 -15.58 2.85
N GLN A 91 10.17 -15.06 2.57
CA GLN A 91 10.60 -13.78 3.14
C GLN A 91 10.08 -12.58 2.34
N LEU A 92 9.69 -11.53 3.07
CA LEU A 92 9.16 -10.30 2.53
C LEU A 92 10.20 -9.58 1.67
N ALA A 93 9.76 -9.04 0.53
CA ALA A 93 10.57 -8.16 -0.30
C ALA A 93 10.68 -6.80 0.40
N ILE A 94 11.84 -6.51 1.01
CA ILE A 94 12.08 -5.30 1.81
C ILE A 94 13.01 -4.29 1.14
N ILE A 95 13.65 -4.67 0.03
CA ILE A 95 14.63 -3.84 -0.66
C ILE A 95 13.88 -2.96 -1.66
N ASP A 96 13.78 -1.65 -1.40
CA ASP A 96 13.18 -0.69 -2.33
C ASP A 96 14.08 -0.51 -3.58
N LEU A 97 13.54 -0.85 -4.76
CA LEU A 97 14.23 -0.69 -6.04
C LEU A 97 13.92 0.64 -6.73
N SER A 98 12.97 1.44 -6.23
CA SER A 98 12.63 2.73 -6.84
C SER A 98 13.83 3.68 -7.02
N PRO A 99 14.81 3.79 -6.08
CA PRO A 99 15.96 4.68 -6.26
C PRO A 99 16.95 4.18 -7.33
N LYS A 100 16.78 2.94 -7.79
CA LYS A 100 17.61 2.30 -8.80
C LYS A 100 17.02 2.46 -10.20
N LEU A 101 15.88 3.11 -10.34
CA LEU A 101 15.26 3.37 -11.64
C LEU A 101 16.21 4.17 -12.54
N VAL A 102 16.44 3.64 -13.73
CA VAL A 102 17.09 4.35 -14.83
C VAL A 102 16.00 5.17 -15.51
N VAL A 103 15.79 6.38 -15.01
CA VAL A 103 14.70 7.28 -15.45
C VAL A 103 14.72 7.44 -16.96
N GLN A 104 13.64 6.97 -17.61
CA GLN A 104 13.38 7.21 -19.03
C GLN A 104 12.48 8.45 -19.21
N GLU A 105 12.23 8.85 -20.46
CA GLU A 105 11.27 9.92 -20.73
C GLU A 105 9.89 9.56 -20.13
N HIS A 106 9.33 10.48 -19.34
CA HIS A 106 8.06 10.33 -18.63
C HIS A 106 8.05 9.32 -17.47
N GLU A 107 9.18 9.00 -16.84
CA GLU A 107 9.13 8.33 -15.52
C GLU A 107 9.56 9.30 -14.42
N THR A 108 8.94 9.20 -13.25
CA THR A 108 9.38 9.92 -12.05
C THR A 108 9.23 9.06 -10.81
N ILE A 109 10.01 9.37 -9.78
CA ILE A 109 9.90 8.73 -8.48
C ILE A 109 9.15 9.68 -7.54
N TYR A 110 8.08 9.21 -6.94
CA TYR A 110 7.33 9.96 -5.94
C TYR A 110 7.05 9.08 -4.73
N LEU A 111 7.45 9.49 -3.53
CA LEU A 111 7.22 8.70 -2.29
C LEU A 111 7.67 7.23 -2.38
N SER A 112 8.77 6.92 -3.08
CA SER A 112 9.25 5.56 -3.37
C SER A 112 8.40 4.72 -4.35
N SER A 113 7.40 5.29 -5.02
CA SER A 113 6.76 4.67 -6.19
C SER A 113 7.34 5.19 -7.49
N VAL A 114 7.38 4.29 -8.49
CA VAL A 114 7.69 4.60 -9.88
C VAL A 114 6.40 5.02 -10.58
N GLU A 115 6.35 6.26 -11.04
CA GLU A 115 5.19 6.87 -11.69
C GLU A 115 5.39 6.96 -13.20
N PHE A 116 4.35 6.62 -13.98
CA PHE A 116 4.45 6.47 -15.44
C PHE A 116 4.45 7.76 -16.26
N SER A 117 4.22 8.92 -15.65
CA SER A 117 4.33 10.23 -16.29
C SER A 117 4.27 11.34 -15.26
N ASN A 118 3.08 11.53 -14.68
CA ASN A 118 2.77 12.61 -13.76
C ASN A 118 2.24 12.07 -12.44
N VAL A 119 2.62 12.71 -11.34
CA VAL A 119 2.26 12.31 -9.97
C VAL A 119 0.75 12.45 -9.69
N GLU A 120 0.03 13.27 -10.48
CA GLU A 120 -1.37 13.63 -10.17
C GLU A 120 -2.43 12.91 -11.01
N GLU A 121 -2.01 12.05 -11.95
CA GLU A 121 -2.89 11.43 -12.93
C GLU A 121 -2.60 9.94 -13.17
N ASN A 122 -3.64 9.19 -13.50
CA ASN A 122 -3.52 7.77 -13.83
C ASN A 122 -3.23 7.61 -15.32
N ASN A 123 -1.97 7.31 -15.67
CA ASN A 123 -1.48 7.36 -17.04
C ASN A 123 -1.56 5.99 -17.74
N LEU A 124 -1.42 4.89 -16.99
CA LEU A 124 -1.45 3.55 -17.58
C LEU A 124 -2.90 3.05 -17.68
N LEU A 125 -3.48 3.22 -18.86
CA LEU A 125 -4.85 2.79 -19.19
C LEU A 125 -5.02 1.26 -19.12
N PRO A 126 -6.25 0.76 -18.91
CA PRO A 126 -6.56 -0.66 -19.02
C PRO A 126 -6.05 -1.29 -20.33
N GLY A 127 -5.35 -2.40 -20.22
CA GLY A 127 -4.70 -3.10 -21.33
C GLY A 127 -3.35 -2.53 -21.75
N GLY A 128 -2.99 -1.34 -21.27
CA GLY A 128 -1.69 -0.69 -21.53
C GLY A 128 -0.53 -1.41 -20.87
N THR A 129 0.66 -1.22 -21.44
CA THR A 129 1.92 -1.81 -21.00
C THR A 129 2.97 -0.73 -20.80
N HIS A 130 3.86 -0.94 -19.84
CA HIS A 130 4.97 -0.03 -19.56
C HIS A 130 6.21 -0.83 -19.18
N SER A 131 7.36 -0.43 -19.69
CA SER A 131 8.63 -1.09 -19.40
C SER A 131 9.53 -0.15 -18.61
N SER A 132 10.02 -0.61 -17.47
CA SER A 132 10.94 0.14 -16.63
C SER A 132 12.28 -0.59 -16.50
N LEU A 133 13.35 0.18 -16.41
CA LEU A 133 14.72 -0.33 -16.31
C LEU A 133 15.35 0.11 -14.99
N PHE A 134 16.01 -0.81 -14.30
CA PHE A 134 16.66 -0.57 -13.01
C PHE A 134 18.14 -0.95 -13.06
N ASN A 135 18.99 -0.13 -12.44
CA ASN A 135 20.40 -0.42 -12.24
C ASN A 135 20.62 -1.15 -10.91
N VAL A 136 20.93 -2.44 -10.99
CA VAL A 136 21.01 -3.35 -9.85
C VAL A 136 22.43 -3.86 -9.62
N ALA A 137 23.44 -3.04 -9.94
CA ALA A 137 24.86 -3.38 -9.78
C ALA A 137 25.22 -3.89 -8.38
N ASP A 138 24.62 -3.32 -7.33
CA ASP A 138 24.86 -3.72 -5.93
C ASP A 138 24.40 -5.15 -5.62
N TYR A 139 23.52 -5.72 -6.45
CA TYR A 139 22.93 -7.04 -6.29
C TYR A 139 23.35 -8.02 -7.39
N CYS A 140 24.34 -7.64 -8.21
CA CYS A 140 24.88 -8.46 -9.29
C CYS A 140 26.42 -8.46 -9.29
N PRO A 141 27.08 -8.97 -8.23
CA PRO A 141 28.53 -9.06 -8.25
C PRO A 141 28.96 -10.15 -9.24
N CYS A 142 29.54 -9.74 -10.37
CA CYS A 142 30.09 -10.64 -11.37
C CYS A 142 31.29 -11.46 -10.84
N ASP A 143 31.93 -10.99 -9.76
CA ASP A 143 33.23 -11.46 -9.29
C ASP A 143 33.22 -12.11 -7.89
N ALA A 144 32.05 -12.30 -7.26
CA ALA A 144 31.95 -12.89 -5.92
C ALA A 144 30.60 -13.60 -5.68
N PRO A 145 30.51 -14.58 -4.75
CA PRO A 145 29.22 -15.05 -4.24
C PRO A 145 28.59 -13.93 -3.41
N GLY A 146 27.88 -13.03 -4.08
CA GLY A 146 27.19 -11.93 -3.43
C GLY A 146 25.68 -12.04 -3.52
N LYS A 147 25.04 -11.08 -2.87
CA LYS A 147 23.59 -10.96 -2.72
C LYS A 147 22.95 -10.81 -4.10
N THR A 148 22.29 -11.87 -4.57
CA THR A 148 21.48 -11.83 -5.80
C THR A 148 20.03 -11.62 -5.44
N LEU A 149 19.30 -10.88 -6.27
CA LEU A 149 17.86 -10.75 -6.07
C LEU A 149 17.18 -12.07 -6.44
N THR A 150 16.35 -12.57 -5.54
CA THR A 150 15.67 -13.88 -5.68
C THR A 150 14.18 -13.70 -5.97
N LYS A 151 13.61 -12.56 -5.58
CA LYS A 151 12.18 -12.28 -5.69
C LYS A 151 11.96 -10.79 -5.85
N ILE A 152 10.94 -10.43 -6.62
CA ILE A 152 10.38 -9.08 -6.67
C ILE A 152 8.91 -9.09 -6.25
N GLU A 153 8.50 -7.95 -5.73
CA GLU A 153 7.13 -7.65 -5.36
C GLU A 153 6.78 -6.28 -5.93
N ILE A 154 5.64 -6.19 -6.61
CA ILE A 154 5.14 -4.97 -7.19
C ILE A 154 3.74 -4.69 -6.64
N ILE A 155 3.55 -3.46 -6.14
CA ILE A 155 2.25 -3.00 -5.61
C ILE A 155 1.81 -1.78 -6.42
N PRO A 156 0.73 -1.87 -7.20
CA PRO A 156 0.29 -0.75 -8.03
C PRO A 156 -0.28 0.40 -7.19
N THR A 157 -0.17 1.62 -7.72
CA THR A 157 -0.66 2.85 -7.09
C THR A 157 -1.62 3.57 -8.02
N ARG A 158 -2.59 4.28 -7.46
CA ARG A 158 -3.62 5.00 -8.23
C ARG A 158 -3.99 6.29 -7.53
N ILE A 159 -4.24 7.34 -8.31
CA ILE A 159 -4.92 8.54 -7.84
C ILE A 159 -6.43 8.32 -7.90
N GLN A 160 -7.11 8.44 -6.77
CA GLN A 160 -8.57 8.31 -6.68
C GLN A 160 -9.20 9.56 -6.09
N ASP A 161 -10.39 9.89 -6.58
CA ASP A 161 -11.20 10.94 -5.96
C ASP A 161 -11.98 10.34 -4.79
N ILE A 162 -11.70 10.83 -3.58
CA ILE A 162 -12.35 10.42 -2.34
C ILE A 162 -12.83 11.66 -1.61
N GLU A 163 -14.16 11.81 -1.56
CA GLU A 163 -14.85 12.97 -0.98
C GLU A 163 -14.49 14.30 -1.69
N GLY A 164 -14.34 14.29 -3.03
CA GLY A 164 -14.03 15.49 -3.83
C GLY A 164 -12.56 15.91 -3.77
N LYS A 165 -11.67 15.01 -3.32
CA LYS A 165 -10.23 15.23 -3.21
C LYS A 165 -9.49 14.09 -3.87
N LYS A 166 -8.56 14.42 -4.77
CA LYS A 166 -7.59 13.46 -5.30
C LYS A 166 -6.69 12.98 -4.16
N ARG A 167 -6.64 11.67 -3.95
CA ARG A 167 -5.76 11.01 -2.98
C ARG A 167 -4.92 9.97 -3.68
N PHE A 168 -3.66 9.86 -3.25
CA PHE A 168 -2.78 8.76 -3.63
C PHE A 168 -3.19 7.51 -2.85
N VAL A 169 -3.46 6.42 -3.58
CA VAL A 169 -3.99 5.17 -3.04
C VAL A 169 -3.06 4.01 -3.41
N ILE A 170 -2.74 3.19 -2.41
CA ILE A 170 -1.87 2.01 -2.57
C ILE A 170 -2.76 0.77 -2.72
N CYS A 171 -2.65 0.07 -3.84
CA CYS A 171 -3.50 -1.07 -4.16
C CYS A 171 -2.90 -2.39 -3.64
N SER A 172 -2.77 -2.53 -2.32
CA SER A 172 -2.17 -3.71 -1.68
C SER A 172 -2.84 -5.03 -2.05
N ASP A 173 -4.14 -5.01 -2.33
CA ASP A 173 -4.92 -6.20 -2.74
C ASP A 173 -4.59 -6.67 -4.17
N ALA A 174 -3.98 -5.81 -5.00
CA ALA A 174 -3.57 -6.09 -6.38
C ALA A 174 -2.05 -6.34 -6.50
N LYS A 175 -1.41 -6.71 -5.40
CA LYS A 175 0.01 -7.03 -5.32
C LYS A 175 0.35 -8.24 -6.17
N ILE A 176 1.50 -8.17 -6.82
CA ILE A 176 2.05 -9.24 -7.64
C ILE A 176 3.49 -9.54 -7.22
N GLU A 177 3.85 -10.82 -7.27
CA GLU A 177 5.15 -11.32 -6.86
C GLU A 177 5.70 -12.26 -7.94
N GLU A 178 7.00 -12.18 -8.18
CA GLU A 178 7.67 -13.06 -9.14
C GLU A 178 9.08 -13.43 -8.67
N THR A 179 9.50 -14.66 -8.93
CA THR A 179 10.84 -15.15 -8.62
C THR A 179 11.81 -14.71 -9.68
N LEU A 180 12.96 -14.19 -9.26
CA LEU A 180 14.04 -13.78 -10.14
C LEU A 180 15.09 -14.87 -10.29
N THR A 181 15.48 -15.13 -11.53
CA THR A 181 16.67 -15.90 -11.86
C THR A 181 17.63 -15.01 -12.62
N CYS A 182 18.84 -14.88 -12.11
CA CYS A 182 19.93 -14.17 -12.75
C CYS A 182 20.36 -14.93 -14.03
N HIS A 183 20.39 -14.21 -15.16
CA HIS A 183 20.89 -14.69 -16.45
C HIS A 183 22.16 -13.94 -16.89
#